data_AF-A0A2E4T206-F1
#
_entry.id   AF-A0A2E4T206-F1
#
_cell.length_a   1.000
_cell.length_b   1.000
_cell.length_c   1.000
_cell.angle_alpha   90.00
_cell.angle_beta   90.00
_cell.angle_gamma   90.00
#
_symmetry.space_group_name_H-M   'P 1'
#
loop_
_entity.id
_entity.type
_entity.pdbx_description
1 polymer ?
#
loop_
_entity_poly.entity_id
_entity_poly.type
_entity_poly.pdbx_seq_one_letter_code
_entity_poly.pdbx_strand_id
1 'polypeptide(L)'
;MTKQTQIPKTIKITYADISIDFVDASFIKQNTDCYGQYIQRDNKIEIQKELLQPEKLNDLINTLLHEVTHAAIFYSGLNAPGGPLDKEETEELVTNNLTNILHTILKDNKWLTLLLTKMI
;
A
#
# COMPACT_ATOMS: atom_id res chain seq x y z
N MET A 1 -11.94 -24.73 -7.55
CA MET A 1 -11.14 -24.38 -6.37
C MET A 1 -10.03 -23.45 -6.82
N THR A 2 -10.26 -22.14 -6.76
CA THR A 2 -9.31 -21.10 -7.16
C THR A 2 -8.14 -21.08 -6.19
N LYS A 3 -6.89 -21.14 -6.69
CA LYS A 3 -5.69 -20.94 -5.87
C LYS A 3 -5.86 -19.60 -5.15
N GLN A 4 -5.95 -19.64 -3.82
CA GLN A 4 -5.97 -18.44 -2.98
C GLN A 4 -4.65 -17.71 -3.26
N THR A 5 -4.70 -16.50 -3.81
CA THR A 5 -3.51 -15.69 -4.06
C THR A 5 -2.86 -15.43 -2.72
N GLN A 6 -1.72 -16.08 -2.45
CA GLN A 6 -1.00 -15.90 -1.20
C GLN A 6 -0.29 -14.55 -1.26
N ILE A 7 -0.81 -13.57 -0.54
CA ILE A 7 -0.21 -12.23 -0.44
C ILE A 7 1.08 -12.36 0.40
N PRO A 8 2.23 -11.89 -0.10
CA PRO A 8 3.47 -11.88 0.67
C PRO A 8 3.31 -11.11 1.98
N LYS A 9 4.00 -11.57 3.04
CA LYS A 9 3.99 -10.90 4.35
C LYS A 9 4.99 -9.75 4.46
N THR A 10 5.77 -9.52 3.41
CA THR A 10 6.77 -8.45 3.36
C THR A 10 6.81 -7.84 1.97
N ILE A 11 7.15 -6.57 1.91
CA ILE A 11 7.46 -5.85 0.67
C ILE A 11 8.76 -5.08 0.84
N LYS A 12 9.61 -5.16 -0.18
CA LYS A 12 10.87 -4.42 -0.21
C LYS A 12 10.66 -3.05 -0.82
N ILE A 13 11.09 -2.00 -0.13
CA ILE A 13 11.10 -0.62 -0.62
C ILE A 13 12.50 -0.05 -0.38
N THR A 14 13.21 0.25 -1.47
CA THR A 14 14.63 0.67 -1.44
C THR A 14 15.51 -0.37 -0.71
N TYR A 15 16.11 -0.01 0.42
CA TYR A 15 16.91 -0.87 1.28
C TYR A 15 16.12 -1.54 2.40
N ALA A 16 14.85 -1.17 2.60
CA ALA A 16 14.04 -1.63 3.72
C ALA A 16 13.10 -2.77 3.34
N ASP A 17 12.92 -3.71 4.26
CA ASP A 17 11.88 -4.72 4.21
C ASP A 17 10.75 -4.32 5.18
N ILE A 18 9.57 -4.12 4.63
CA ILE A 18 8.39 -3.65 5.36
C ILE A 18 7.45 -4.83 5.58
N SER A 19 7.03 -5.07 6.83
CA SER A 19 6.09 -6.14 7.16
C SER A 19 4.66 -5.77 6.79
N ILE A 20 3.89 -6.73 6.26
CA ILE A 20 2.47 -6.59 5.95
C ILE A 20 1.68 -7.48 6.91
N ASP A 21 0.93 -6.84 7.81
CA ASP A 21 0.11 -7.49 8.82
C ASP A 21 -1.39 -7.29 8.51
N PHE A 22 -2.15 -8.38 8.53
CA PHE A 22 -3.60 -8.31 8.43
C PHE A 22 -4.21 -8.28 9.84
N VAL A 23 -4.89 -7.19 10.17
CA VAL A 23 -5.40 -6.91 11.51
C VAL A 23 -6.91 -6.73 11.51
N ASP A 24 -7.53 -6.87 12.68
CA ASP A 24 -8.93 -6.53 12.88
C ASP A 24 -9.06 -5.05 13.25
N ALA A 25 -10.22 -4.47 12.95
CA ALA A 25 -10.55 -3.12 13.35
C ALA A 25 -10.61 -3.02 14.88
N SER A 26 -9.93 -2.03 15.44
CA SER A 26 -9.74 -1.88 16.87
C SER A 26 -9.67 -0.40 17.25
N PHE A 27 -10.59 0.03 18.09
CA PHE A 27 -10.56 1.36 18.69
C PHE A 27 -9.30 1.58 19.55
N ILE A 28 -8.70 0.51 20.09
CA ILE A 28 -7.46 0.58 20.87
C ILE A 28 -6.27 0.90 19.96
N LYS A 29 -6.23 0.29 18.77
CA LYS A 29 -5.19 0.57 17.77
C LYS A 29 -5.48 1.82 16.93
N GLN A 30 -6.65 2.43 17.09
CA GLN A 30 -7.10 3.59 16.32
C GLN A 30 -7.02 3.36 14.81
N ASN A 31 -7.45 2.19 14.34
CA ASN A 31 -7.48 1.84 12.91
C ASN A 31 -8.92 1.59 12.40
N THR A 32 -9.94 2.04 13.13
CA THR A 32 -11.35 1.76 12.80
C THR A 32 -11.90 2.62 11.67
N ASP A 33 -11.22 3.73 11.38
CA ASP A 33 -11.58 4.75 10.40
C ASP A 33 -10.85 4.57 9.06
N CYS A 34 -9.86 3.67 8.99
CA CYS A 34 -9.11 3.37 7.78
C CYS A 34 -9.09 1.87 7.47
N TYR A 35 -8.94 1.58 6.18
CA TYR A 35 -8.79 0.21 5.68
C TYR A 35 -7.33 -0.30 5.73
N GLY A 36 -6.39 0.63 5.80
CA GLY A 36 -4.96 0.38 5.89
C GLY A 36 -4.24 1.53 6.59
N GLN A 37 -3.04 1.25 7.08
CA GLN A 37 -2.14 2.27 7.61
C GLN A 37 -0.67 1.84 7.49
N TYR A 38 0.19 2.77 7.10
CA TYR A 38 1.64 2.63 7.17
C TYR A 38 2.19 3.23 8.48
N ILE A 39 2.71 2.36 9.34
CA ILE A 39 3.34 2.72 10.61
C ILE A 39 4.86 2.86 10.37
N GLN A 40 5.26 4.08 10.02
CA GLN A 40 6.64 4.42 9.64
C GLN A 40 7.70 3.95 10.66
N ARG A 41 7.45 4.14 11.96
CA ARG A 41 8.42 3.79 13.01
C ARG A 41 8.69 2.29 13.10
N ASP A 42 7.70 1.48 12.73
CA ASP A 42 7.75 0.03 12.85
C ASP A 42 8.07 -0.66 11.52
N ASN A 43 8.22 0.10 10.42
CA ASN A 43 8.31 -0.42 9.06
C ASN A 43 7.24 -1.46 8.77
N LYS A 44 5.99 -1.07 9.04
CA LYS A 44 4.85 -1.97 9.01
C LYS A 44 3.68 -1.35 8.28
N ILE A 45 3.04 -2.15 7.44
CA ILE A 45 1.74 -1.87 6.85
C ILE A 45 0.74 -2.78 7.54
N GLU A 46 -0.29 -2.17 8.14
CA GLU A 46 -1.46 -2.90 8.63
C GLU A 46 -2.61 -2.76 7.63
N ILE A 47 -3.29 -3.86 7.31
CA ILE A 47 -4.47 -3.88 6.44
C ILE A 47 -5.62 -4.60 7.17
N GLN A 48 -6.84 -4.09 7.01
CA GLN A 48 -8.02 -4.73 7.60
C GLN A 48 -8.27 -6.13 7.01
N LYS A 49 -8.40 -7.15 7.87
CA LYS A 49 -8.70 -8.54 7.47
C LYS A 49 -9.99 -8.67 6.67
N GLU A 50 -10.95 -7.75 6.87
CA GLU A 50 -12.20 -7.79 6.12
C GLU A 50 -12.00 -7.66 4.61
N LEU A 51 -10.89 -7.06 4.17
CA LEU A 51 -10.56 -6.92 2.74
C LEU A 51 -10.05 -8.21 2.10
N LEU A 52 -9.75 -9.25 2.88
CA LEU A 52 -9.34 -10.57 2.36
C LEU A 52 -10.47 -11.33 1.66
N GLN A 53 -11.70 -10.81 1.73
CA GLN A 53 -12.86 -11.38 1.05
C GLN A 53 -12.69 -11.27 -0.49
N PRO A 54 -12.98 -12.33 -1.27
CA PRO A 54 -12.78 -12.33 -2.73
C PRO A 54 -13.43 -11.15 -3.48
N GLU A 55 -14.61 -10.72 -3.02
CA GLU A 55 -15.36 -9.58 -3.55
C GLU A 55 -14.68 -8.22 -3.30
N LYS A 56 -13.85 -8.12 -2.26
CA LYS A 56 -13.10 -6.91 -1.88
C LYS A 56 -11.66 -6.90 -2.41
N LEU A 57 -11.30 -7.81 -3.31
CA LEU A 57 -9.93 -7.93 -3.81
C LEU A 57 -9.40 -6.64 -4.46
N ASN A 58 -10.25 -5.89 -5.16
CA ASN A 58 -9.83 -4.60 -5.74
C ASN A 58 -9.55 -3.56 -4.66
N ASP A 59 -10.37 -3.51 -3.62
CA ASP A 59 -10.19 -2.61 -2.48
C ASP A 59 -8.90 -2.96 -1.76
N LEU A 60 -8.67 -4.25 -1.51
CA LEU A 60 -7.42 -4.77 -0.94
C LEU A 60 -6.18 -4.33 -1.73
N ILE A 61 -6.20 -4.49 -3.05
CA ILE A 61 -5.07 -4.11 -3.91
C ILE A 61 -4.83 -2.60 -3.84
N ASN A 62 -5.91 -1.81 -3.91
CA ASN A 62 -5.80 -0.36 -3.89
C ASN A 62 -5.30 0.16 -2.54
N THR A 63 -5.86 -0.32 -1.42
CA THR A 63 -5.39 0.01 -0.07
C THR A 63 -3.93 -0.39 0.12
N LEU A 64 -3.54 -1.61 -0.28
CA LEU A 64 -2.14 -2.03 -0.16
C LEU A 64 -1.22 -1.14 -1.00
N LEU A 65 -1.59 -0.80 -2.24
CA LEU A 65 -0.79 0.08 -3.10
C LEU A 65 -0.69 1.50 -2.51
N HIS A 66 -1.75 1.99 -1.87
CA HIS A 66 -1.79 3.24 -1.14
C HIS A 66 -0.77 3.25 -0.01
N GLU A 67 -0.80 2.28 0.90
CA GLU A 67 0.17 2.22 2.01
C GLU A 67 1.62 2.02 1.54
N VAL A 68 1.82 1.23 0.47
CA VAL A 68 3.15 1.07 -0.16
C VAL A 68 3.66 2.39 -0.73
N THR A 69 2.77 3.24 -1.23
CA THR A 69 3.13 4.55 -1.77
C THR A 69 3.48 5.54 -0.65
N HIS A 70 2.76 5.54 0.48
CA HIS A 70 3.17 6.28 1.69
C HIS A 70 4.56 5.88 2.14
N ALA A 71 4.84 4.58 2.20
CA ALA A 71 6.17 4.10 2.54
C ALA A 71 7.23 4.57 1.52
N ALA A 72 6.95 4.51 0.22
CA ALA A 72 7.87 5.00 -0.81
C ALA A 72 8.13 6.53 -0.70
N ILE A 73 7.09 7.32 -0.42
CA ILE A 73 7.20 8.76 -0.17
C ILE A 73 8.11 9.02 1.03
N PHE A 74 7.89 8.30 2.13
CA PHE A 74 8.74 8.39 3.30
C PHE A 74 10.22 8.09 2.97
N TYR A 75 10.49 6.97 2.31
CA TYR A 75 11.87 6.57 1.95
C TYR A 75 12.51 7.51 0.92
N SER A 76 11.73 8.22 0.12
CA SER A 76 12.23 9.23 -0.81
C SER A 76 12.59 10.56 -0.14
N GLY A 77 12.09 10.80 1.09
CA GLY A 77 12.26 12.08 1.81
C GLY A 77 11.36 13.20 1.28
N LEU A 78 10.40 12.92 0.39
CA LEU A 78 9.49 13.93 -0.15
C LEU A 78 8.56 14.54 0.92
N ASN A 79 8.30 13.80 2.00
CA ASN A 79 7.53 14.26 3.16
C ASN A 79 8.40 14.72 4.34
N ALA A 80 9.70 14.91 4.13
CA ALA A 80 10.55 15.51 5.15
C ALA A 80 10.14 16.98 5.41
N PRO A 81 10.46 17.56 6.59
CA PRO A 81 10.13 18.96 6.90
C PRO A 81 10.58 19.95 5.82
N GLY A 82 9.64 20.75 5.31
CA GLY A 82 9.87 21.68 4.20
C GLY A 82 9.88 21.04 2.80
N GLY A 83 9.65 19.73 2.71
CA GLY A 83 9.51 18.98 1.46
C GLY A 83 8.17 19.23 0.76
N PRO A 84 8.04 18.79 -0.51
CA PRO A 84 6.83 19.01 -1.30
C PRO A 84 5.59 18.29 -0.76
N LEU A 85 5.78 17.22 0.02
CA LEU A 85 4.71 16.42 0.63
C LEU A 85 4.77 16.44 2.17
N ASP A 86 5.38 17.48 2.76
CA ASP A 86 5.52 17.62 4.23
C ASP A 86 4.15 17.69 4.95
N LYS A 87 3.12 18.20 4.28
CA LYS A 87 1.77 18.28 4.83
C LYS A 87 1.01 17.00 4.53
N GLU A 88 0.49 16.37 5.57
CA GLU A 88 -0.35 15.16 5.51
C GLU A 88 -1.46 15.28 4.46
N GLU A 89 -2.24 16.36 4.45
CA GLU A 89 -3.29 16.58 3.44
C GLU A 89 -2.79 16.53 1.99
N THR A 90 -1.56 17.01 1.75
CA THR A 90 -0.96 17.04 0.42
C THR A 90 -0.38 15.68 0.06
N GLU A 91 0.29 15.01 1.01
CA GLU A 91 0.76 13.64 0.86
C GLU A 91 -0.42 12.71 0.52
N GLU A 92 -1.46 12.71 1.35
CA GLU A 92 -2.68 11.92 1.18
C GLU A 92 -3.35 12.16 -0.17
N LEU A 93 -3.48 13.43 -0.59
CA LEU A 93 -4.07 13.76 -1.88
C LEU A 93 -3.26 13.16 -3.03
N VAL A 94 -1.94 13.30 -3.00
CA VAL A 94 -1.04 12.78 -4.04
C VAL A 94 -1.06 11.26 -4.04
N THR A 95 -0.92 10.63 -2.87
CA THR A 95 -0.93 9.18 -2.72
C THR A 95 -2.22 8.60 -3.26
N ASN A 96 -3.39 9.10 -2.82
CA ASN A 96 -4.69 8.61 -3.29
C ASN A 96 -4.87 8.70 -4.81
N ASN A 97 -4.51 9.83 -5.42
CA ASN A 97 -4.68 10.00 -6.85
C ASN A 97 -3.73 9.10 -7.66
N LEU A 98 -2.46 9.03 -7.25
CA LEU A 98 -1.48 8.19 -7.94
C LEU A 98 -1.80 6.71 -7.80
N THR A 99 -2.24 6.24 -6.63
CA THR A 99 -2.54 4.82 -6.41
C THR A 99 -3.78 4.38 -7.18
N ASN A 100 -4.82 5.22 -7.24
CA ASN A 100 -6.01 4.97 -8.05
C ASN A 100 -5.67 4.83 -9.54
N ILE A 101 -4.85 5.75 -10.07
CA ILE A 101 -4.44 5.73 -11.47
C ILE A 101 -3.49 4.56 -11.75
N LEU A 102 -2.47 4.34 -10.92
CA LEU A 102 -1.51 3.25 -11.10
C LEU A 102 -2.16 1.88 -10.99
N HIS A 103 -3.12 1.71 -10.07
CA HIS A 103 -3.89 0.47 -9.96
C HIS A 103 -4.58 0.12 -11.29
N THR A 104 -5.28 1.08 -11.90
CA THR A 104 -5.99 0.84 -13.17
C THR A 104 -5.00 0.57 -14.32
N ILE A 105 -3.92 1.36 -14.41
CA ILE A 105 -2.87 1.15 -15.41
C ILE A 105 -2.29 -0.27 -15.32
N LEU A 106 -1.84 -0.71 -14.14
CA LEU A 106 -1.20 -2.01 -13.95
C LEU A 106 -2.17 -3.19 -14.15
N LYS A 107 -3.44 -3.00 -13.76
CA LYS A 107 -4.49 -4.01 -13.90
C LYS A 107 -4.88 -4.23 -15.36
N ASP A 108 -5.11 -3.16 -16.11
CA ASP A 108 -5.61 -3.22 -17.48
C ASP A 108 -4.49 -3.50 -18.49
N ASN A 109 -3.24 -3.13 -18.16
CA ASN A 109 -2.08 -3.33 -19.01
C ASN A 109 -1.18 -4.46 -18.50
N LYS A 110 -1.70 -5.71 -18.49
CA LYS A 110 -0.96 -6.89 -18.00
C LYS A 110 0.42 -7.07 -18.63
N TRP A 111 0.59 -6.64 -19.88
CA TRP A 111 1.88 -6.67 -20.58
C TRP A 111 2.96 -5.85 -19.87
N LEU A 112 2.60 -4.74 -19.23
CA LEU A 112 3.53 -3.88 -18.49
C LEU A 112 4.02 -4.58 -17.22
N THR A 113 3.10 -5.18 -16.45
CA THR A 113 3.44 -5.97 -15.26
C THR A 113 4.32 -7.17 -15.60
N LEU A 114 4.03 -7.86 -16.71
CA LEU A 114 4.88 -8.93 -17.23
C LEU A 114 6.25 -8.43 -17.66
N LEU A 115 6.36 -7.24 -18.25
CA LEU A 115 7.64 -6.64 -18.64
C LEU A 115 8.48 -6.26 -17.41
N LEU A 116 7.88 -5.63 -16.40
CA LEU A 116 8.54 -5.26 -15.14
C LEU A 116 9.11 -6.47 -14.40
N THR A 117 8.37 -7.59 -14.42
CA THR A 117 8.78 -8.84 -13.75
C THR A 117 9.71 -9.71 -14.60
N LYS A 118 9.85 -9.43 -15.90
CA LYS A 118 10.75 -10.15 -16.81
C LYS A 118 12.19 -9.63 -16.78
N MET A 119 12.50 -8.64 -15.96
CA MET A 119 13.87 -8.16 -15.83
C MET A 119 14.79 -9.27 -15.26
N ILE A 120 15.90 -9.44 -15.97
CA ILE A 120 16.95 -10.47 -15.91
C ILE A 120 17.61 -10.53 -14.53
#